data_AF-A0A1Y2MEN7-F1
#
_entry.id   AF-A0A1Y2MEN7-F1
#
_cell.length_a   1.000
_cell.length_b   1.000
_cell.length_c   1.000
_cell.angle_alpha   90.00
_cell.angle_beta   90.00
_cell.angle_gamma   90.00
#
_symmetry.space_group_name_H-M   'P 1'
#
loop_
_entity.id
_entity.type
_entity.pdbx_description
1 polymer ?
#
loop_
_entity_poly.entity_id
_entity_poly.type
_entity_poly.pdbx_seq_one_letter_code
_entity_poly.pdbx_strand_id
1 'polypeptide(L)'
;MIPYGRGAVAGIEYTGDEAATEIKGLLNAVVQDEDSYDRWEALVLRASELEGGVTRNASPHAIELVRNVYDCFLYKFPLFFGYWKKYADLEFAIGGTETAEMVYERGVSAISTSVDLWTNYCAFKMETCHDNDIIRDQRQAHCSLAMRVSPLLVLRLKPAHSQL
;
A
#
# COMPACT_ATOMS: atom_id res chain seq x y z
N MET A 1 17.78 -2.15 -5.13
CA MET A 1 16.86 -3.19 -4.61
C MET A 1 17.21 -3.41 -3.15
N ILE A 2 16.52 -2.72 -2.24
CA ILE A 2 16.79 -2.79 -0.80
C ILE A 2 16.34 -4.18 -0.31
N PRO A 3 17.12 -4.89 0.53
CA PRO A 3 16.71 -6.18 1.06
C PRO A 3 15.45 -6.01 1.90
N TYR A 4 14.34 -6.65 1.53
CA TYR A 4 13.13 -6.70 2.35
C TYR A 4 13.42 -7.56 3.60
N GLY A 5 13.47 -6.95 4.80
CA GLY A 5 13.81 -7.65 6.05
C GLY A 5 13.99 -6.73 7.26
N ARG A 6 14.24 -7.31 8.45
CA ARG A 6 14.61 -6.55 9.67
C ARG A 6 15.88 -5.74 9.38
N GLY A 7 15.88 -4.44 9.65
CA GLY A 7 16.98 -3.53 9.28
C GLY A 7 16.94 -2.98 7.85
N ALA A 8 15.94 -3.31 7.02
CA ALA A 8 15.81 -2.75 5.67
C ALA A 8 15.75 -1.23 5.64
N VAL A 9 15.13 -0.64 6.67
CA VAL A 9 15.01 0.81 6.87
C VAL A 9 16.37 1.50 7.05
N ALA A 10 17.40 0.78 7.51
CA ALA A 10 18.76 1.32 7.64
C ALA A 10 19.46 1.53 6.29
N GLY A 11 18.97 0.89 5.22
CA GLY A 11 19.46 1.06 3.86
C GLY A 11 18.79 2.20 3.09
N ILE A 12 17.80 2.87 3.68
CA ILE A 12 17.12 4.00 3.06
C ILE A 12 17.97 5.25 3.27
N GLU A 13 18.43 5.86 2.19
CA GLU A 13 19.13 7.13 2.22
C GLU A 13 18.34 8.16 1.42
N TYR A 14 18.13 9.34 2.01
CA TYR A 14 17.49 10.46 1.34
C TYR A 14 18.52 11.56 1.10
N THR A 15 18.72 11.89 -0.18
CA THR A 15 19.71 12.87 -0.64
C THR A 15 19.12 14.25 -0.92
N GLY A 16 17.87 14.52 -0.51
CA GLY A 16 17.25 15.84 -0.70
C GLY A 16 17.73 16.86 0.33
N ASP A 17 18.22 18.01 -0.15
CA ASP A 17 19.07 18.93 0.62
C ASP A 17 18.36 19.58 1.82
N GLU A 18 17.08 19.94 1.69
CA GLU A 18 16.37 20.74 2.70
C GLU A 18 15.87 19.91 3.90
N ALA A 19 15.46 18.64 3.68
CA ALA A 19 14.89 17.77 4.70
C ALA A 19 15.79 16.57 5.08
N ALA A 20 16.96 16.40 4.45
CA ALA A 20 17.86 15.26 4.69
C ALA A 20 18.20 15.02 6.16
N THR A 21 18.53 16.08 6.90
CA THR A 21 18.92 15.95 8.31
C THR A 21 17.76 15.42 9.17
N GLU A 22 16.55 15.92 8.93
CA GLU A 22 15.36 15.51 9.66
C GLU A 22 14.97 14.06 9.33
N ILE A 23 14.90 13.72 8.04
CA ILE A 23 14.58 12.37 7.57
C ILE A 23 15.60 11.36 8.10
N LYS A 24 16.90 11.69 8.08
CA LYS A 24 17.95 10.83 8.64
C LYS A 24 17.79 10.63 10.15
N GLY A 25 17.38 11.67 10.88
CA GLY A 25 17.06 11.56 12.31
C GLY A 25 15.92 10.58 12.57
N LEU A 26 14.83 10.68 11.78
CA LEU A 26 13.66 9.80 11.89
C LEU A 26 13.99 8.36 11.50
N LEU A 27 14.76 8.16 10.41
CA LEU A 27 15.24 6.84 10.01
C LEU A 27 16.04 6.17 11.13
N ASN A 28 16.99 6.90 11.75
CA ASN A 28 17.74 6.39 12.89
C ASN A 28 16.85 6.05 14.08
N ALA A 29 15.83 6.87 14.37
CA ALA A 29 14.89 6.59 15.45
C ALA A 29 14.10 5.29 15.20
N VAL A 30 13.68 5.05 13.96
CA VAL A 30 13.02 3.80 13.54
C VAL A 30 13.99 2.62 13.58
N VAL A 31 15.23 2.79 13.15
CA VAL A 31 16.27 1.72 13.23
C VAL A 31 16.52 1.30 14.68
N GLN A 32 16.49 2.24 15.63
CA GLN A 32 16.67 1.93 17.05
C GLN A 32 15.49 1.15 17.65
N ASP A 33 14.28 1.34 17.13
CA ASP A 33 13.06 0.71 17.65
C ASP A 33 12.05 0.53 16.51
N GLU A 34 12.25 -0.55 15.76
CA GLU A 34 11.46 -0.86 14.57
C GLU A 34 10.03 -1.31 14.90
N ASP A 35 9.73 -1.61 16.17
CA ASP A 35 8.42 -2.10 16.59
C ASP A 35 7.53 -0.95 17.12
N SER A 36 8.07 0.25 17.30
CA SER A 36 7.32 1.44 17.69
C SER A 36 6.56 2.04 16.49
N TYR A 37 5.24 1.86 16.50
CA TYR A 37 4.33 2.45 15.50
C TYR A 37 4.49 3.99 15.41
N ASP A 38 4.59 4.68 16.54
CA ASP A 38 4.70 6.16 16.56
C ASP A 38 5.91 6.68 15.77
N ARG A 39 7.04 5.95 15.79
CA ARG A 39 8.26 6.33 15.04
C ARG A 39 8.07 6.11 13.54
N TRP A 40 7.44 5.01 13.17
CA TRP A 40 7.08 4.75 11.78
C TRP A 40 6.06 5.73 11.25
N GLU A 41 5.04 6.05 12.03
CA GLU A 41 4.02 7.02 11.65
C GLU A 41 4.64 8.41 11.44
N ALA A 42 5.52 8.85 12.35
CA ALA A 42 6.25 10.10 12.17
C ALA A 42 7.10 10.11 10.89
N LEU A 43 7.81 9.01 10.59
CA LEU A 43 8.60 8.88 9.37
C LEU A 43 7.72 8.89 8.11
N VAL A 44 6.63 8.12 8.09
CA VAL A 44 5.68 8.04 6.97
C VAL A 44 5.01 9.39 6.73
N LEU A 45 4.55 10.05 7.79
CA LEU A 45 3.91 11.37 7.72
C LEU A 45 4.87 12.38 7.12
N ARG A 46 6.08 12.48 7.68
CA ARG A 46 7.10 13.41 7.19
C ARG A 46 7.51 13.12 5.76
N ALA A 47 7.72 11.87 5.41
CA ALA A 47 8.01 11.47 4.03
C ALA A 47 6.86 11.87 3.08
N SER A 48 5.61 11.71 3.49
CA SER A 48 4.43 12.06 2.66
C SER A 48 4.18 13.56 2.53
N GLU A 49 4.60 14.36 3.51
CA GLU A 49 4.47 15.82 3.53
C GLU A 49 5.65 16.53 2.87
N LEU A 50 6.70 15.80 2.47
CA LEU A 50 7.83 16.37 1.71
C LEU A 50 7.30 17.13 0.50
N GLU A 51 7.83 18.35 0.31
CA GLU A 51 7.49 19.24 -0.80
C GLU A 51 6.00 19.63 -0.88
N GLY A 52 5.27 19.53 0.24
CA GLY A 52 3.85 19.87 0.32
C GLY A 52 2.90 18.77 -0.16
N GLY A 53 3.43 17.55 -0.37
CA GLY A 53 2.67 16.38 -0.80
C GLY A 53 3.33 15.66 -1.97
N VAL A 54 3.59 14.38 -1.79
CA VAL A 54 4.24 13.55 -2.81
C VAL A 54 3.26 13.29 -3.96
N THR A 55 3.50 13.96 -5.08
CA THR A 55 2.73 13.83 -6.33
C THR A 55 3.69 13.56 -7.49
N ARG A 56 3.18 13.39 -8.73
CA ARG A 56 4.02 13.21 -9.93
C ARG A 56 5.05 14.31 -10.20
N ASN A 57 4.90 15.48 -9.56
CA ASN A 57 5.80 16.62 -9.70
C ASN A 57 6.87 16.68 -8.61
N ALA A 58 6.80 15.80 -7.59
CA ALA A 58 7.77 15.76 -6.51
C ALA A 58 9.15 15.30 -7.02
N SER A 59 10.20 15.61 -6.27
CA SER A 59 11.54 15.17 -6.62
C SER A 59 11.63 13.63 -6.69
N PRO A 60 12.40 13.06 -7.63
CA PRO A 60 12.58 11.60 -7.73
C PRO A 60 13.09 10.99 -6.41
N HIS A 61 13.91 11.74 -5.68
CA HIS A 61 14.42 11.35 -4.37
C HIS A 61 13.32 11.28 -3.29
N ALA A 62 12.37 12.21 -3.29
CA ALA A 62 11.23 12.17 -2.38
C ALA A 62 10.30 10.98 -2.69
N ILE A 63 10.03 10.75 -3.98
CA ILE A 63 9.22 9.61 -4.44
C ILE A 63 9.86 8.28 -4.01
N GLU A 64 11.17 8.11 -4.26
CA GLU A 64 11.89 6.90 -3.88
C GLU A 64 11.92 6.69 -2.37
N LEU A 65 12.16 7.75 -1.59
CA LEU A 65 12.11 7.70 -0.13
C LEU A 65 10.75 7.18 0.34
N VAL A 66 9.66 7.78 -0.13
CA VAL A 66 8.30 7.43 0.29
C VAL A 66 7.98 5.99 -0.05
N ARG A 67 8.29 5.55 -1.28
CA ARG A 67 8.13 4.15 -1.70
C ARG A 67 8.86 3.19 -0.77
N ASN A 68 10.12 3.48 -0.46
CA ASN A 68 10.95 2.64 0.41
C ASN A 68 10.42 2.61 1.86
N VAL A 69 9.98 3.76 2.38
CA VAL A 69 9.42 3.89 3.74
C VAL A 69 8.10 3.12 3.84
N TYR A 70 7.17 3.31 2.89
CA TYR A 70 5.90 2.57 2.86
C TYR A 70 6.13 1.07 2.70
N ASP A 71 7.05 0.65 1.83
CA ASP A 71 7.39 -0.76 1.63
C ASP A 71 7.88 -1.42 2.92
N CYS A 72 8.79 -0.76 3.65
CA CYS A 72 9.31 -1.29 4.92
C CYS A 72 8.24 -1.27 6.02
N PHE A 73 7.48 -0.17 6.11
CA PHE A 73 6.40 -0.02 7.09
C PHE A 73 5.31 -1.09 6.90
N LEU A 74 4.82 -1.27 5.67
CA LEU A 74 3.76 -2.23 5.36
C LEU A 74 4.26 -3.68 5.41
N TYR A 75 5.55 -3.93 5.20
CA TYR A 75 6.15 -5.24 5.44
C TYR A 75 6.13 -5.61 6.93
N LYS A 76 6.40 -4.64 7.82
CA LYS A 76 6.36 -4.81 9.28
C LYS A 76 4.95 -4.86 9.84
N PHE A 77 4.10 -3.98 9.34
CA PHE A 77 2.74 -3.78 9.80
C PHE A 77 1.73 -4.06 8.67
N PRO A 78 1.67 -5.30 8.16
CA PRO A 78 0.83 -5.61 7.01
C PRO A 78 -0.64 -5.36 7.29
N LEU A 79 -1.12 -5.52 8.53
CA LEU A 79 -2.52 -5.43 8.92
C LEU A 79 -3.16 -4.03 8.74
N PHE A 80 -2.38 -2.99 8.44
CA PHE A 80 -2.88 -1.62 8.28
C PHE A 80 -3.41 -1.36 6.86
N PHE A 81 -4.59 -1.89 6.55
CA PHE A 81 -5.23 -1.74 5.23
C PHE A 81 -5.42 -0.29 4.78
N GLY A 82 -5.64 0.64 5.72
CA GLY A 82 -5.79 2.06 5.40
C GLY A 82 -4.52 2.67 4.78
N TYR A 83 -3.34 2.19 5.18
CA TYR A 83 -2.06 2.65 4.62
C TYR A 83 -1.79 2.04 3.25
N TRP A 84 -2.19 0.79 3.00
CA TRP A 84 -2.16 0.20 1.66
C TRP A 84 -2.97 1.01 0.65
N LYS A 85 -4.17 1.46 1.05
CA LYS A 85 -4.99 2.35 0.21
C LYS A 85 -4.28 3.69 -0.05
N LYS A 86 -3.78 4.35 1.00
CA LYS A 86 -3.03 5.62 0.84
C LYS A 86 -1.84 5.47 -0.10
N TYR A 87 -1.11 4.36 0.00
CA TYR A 87 0.04 4.08 -0.84
C TYR A 87 -0.37 3.86 -2.31
N ALA A 88 -1.46 3.13 -2.55
CA ALA A 88 -1.98 2.94 -3.90
C ALA A 88 -2.50 4.26 -4.52
N ASP A 89 -3.18 5.09 -3.74
CA ASP A 89 -3.63 6.42 -4.18
C ASP A 89 -2.44 7.33 -4.54
N LEU A 90 -1.34 7.24 -3.78
CA LEU A 90 -0.09 7.95 -4.05
C LEU A 90 0.59 7.44 -5.33
N GLU A 91 0.70 6.13 -5.52
CA GLU A 91 1.21 5.55 -6.75
C GLU A 91 0.36 5.91 -7.96
N PHE A 92 -0.96 5.97 -7.79
CA PHE A 92 -1.87 6.42 -8.84
C PHE A 92 -1.60 7.87 -9.24
N ALA A 93 -1.32 8.74 -8.27
CA ALA A 93 -0.98 10.14 -8.54
C ALA A 93 0.37 10.29 -9.29
N ILE A 94 1.36 9.42 -8.97
CA ILE A 94 2.72 9.46 -9.50
C ILE A 94 2.84 8.75 -10.86
N GLY A 95 2.55 7.46 -10.89
CA GLY A 95 2.77 6.56 -12.03
C GLY A 95 1.48 6.11 -12.73
N GLY A 96 0.31 6.44 -12.19
CA GLY A 96 -0.99 6.10 -12.78
C GLY A 96 -1.46 4.69 -12.41
N THR A 97 -2.31 4.13 -13.26
CA THR A 97 -3.05 2.89 -12.94
C THR A 97 -2.16 1.69 -12.68
N GLU A 98 -1.10 1.51 -13.49
CA GLU A 98 -0.24 0.33 -13.45
C GLU A 98 0.53 0.22 -12.13
N THR A 99 1.11 1.34 -11.64
CA THR A 99 1.86 1.34 -10.38
C THR A 99 0.94 1.16 -9.16
N ALA A 100 -0.26 1.76 -9.20
CA ALA A 100 -1.26 1.57 -8.16
C ALA A 100 -1.74 0.12 -8.08
N GLU A 101 -1.93 -0.54 -9.24
CA GLU A 101 -2.29 -1.96 -9.30
C GLU A 101 -1.25 -2.85 -8.63
N MET A 102 0.04 -2.63 -8.88
CA MET A 102 1.11 -3.38 -8.23
C MET A 102 1.07 -3.25 -6.70
N VAL A 103 0.72 -2.09 -6.16
CA VAL A 103 0.57 -1.90 -4.70
C VAL A 103 -0.63 -2.67 -4.17
N TYR A 104 -1.77 -2.63 -4.86
CA TYR A 104 -2.94 -3.39 -4.47
C TYR A 104 -2.68 -4.90 -4.48
N GLU A 105 -2.02 -5.43 -5.51
CA GLU A 105 -1.65 -6.85 -5.62
C GLU A 105 -0.75 -7.29 -4.46
N ARG A 106 0.25 -6.46 -4.11
CA ARG A 106 1.11 -6.72 -2.95
C ARG A 106 0.33 -6.70 -1.65
N GLY A 107 -0.57 -5.73 -1.49
CA GLY A 107 -1.39 -5.59 -0.30
C GLY A 107 -2.34 -6.78 -0.08
N VAL A 108 -3.05 -7.22 -1.13
CA VAL A 108 -3.95 -8.38 -1.04
C VAL A 108 -3.19 -9.70 -0.91
N SER A 109 -1.97 -9.80 -1.43
CA SER A 109 -1.09 -10.94 -1.20
C SER A 109 -0.60 -10.97 0.26
N ALA A 110 -0.29 -9.81 0.83
CA ALA A 110 0.12 -9.67 2.24
C ALA A 110 -1.04 -9.90 3.23
N ILE A 111 -2.25 -9.42 2.91
CA ILE A 111 -3.46 -9.56 3.74
C ILE A 111 -4.62 -10.15 2.92
N SER A 112 -4.49 -11.41 2.54
CA SER A 112 -5.51 -12.09 1.73
C SER A 112 -6.89 -12.19 2.40
N THR A 113 -6.96 -12.03 3.72
CA THR A 113 -8.19 -12.05 4.52
C THR A 113 -8.91 -10.70 4.62
N SER A 114 -8.28 -9.60 4.20
CA SER A 114 -8.84 -8.25 4.36
C SER A 114 -9.90 -7.93 3.29
N VAL A 115 -11.17 -8.06 3.67
CA VAL A 115 -12.31 -7.73 2.79
C VAL A 115 -12.27 -6.28 2.33
N ASP A 116 -11.90 -5.35 3.21
CA ASP A 116 -11.83 -3.92 2.91
C ASP A 116 -10.78 -3.62 1.83
N LEU A 117 -9.60 -4.25 1.91
CA LEU A 117 -8.55 -4.05 0.92
C LEU A 117 -8.96 -4.59 -0.46
N TRP A 118 -9.56 -5.79 -0.49
CA TRP A 118 -10.13 -6.36 -1.71
C TRP A 118 -11.25 -5.50 -2.30
N THR A 119 -12.09 -4.90 -1.45
CA THR A 119 -13.18 -4.03 -1.90
C THR A 119 -12.62 -2.77 -2.58
N ASN A 120 -11.61 -2.14 -1.98
CA ASN A 120 -10.93 -0.99 -2.58
C ASN A 120 -10.25 -1.35 -3.91
N TYR A 121 -9.57 -2.51 -3.98
CA TYR A 121 -8.93 -2.95 -5.22
C TYR A 121 -9.96 -3.21 -6.35
N CYS A 122 -11.07 -3.87 -6.02
CA CYS A 122 -12.15 -4.09 -6.98
C CYS A 122 -12.78 -2.77 -7.46
N ALA A 123 -13.01 -1.81 -6.56
CA ALA A 123 -13.51 -0.49 -6.91
C ALA A 123 -12.56 0.23 -7.88
N PHE A 124 -11.26 0.24 -7.54
CA PHE A 124 -10.21 0.79 -8.39
C PHE A 124 -10.19 0.17 -9.80
N LYS A 125 -10.27 -1.17 -9.88
CA LYS A 125 -10.33 -1.89 -11.16
C LYS A 125 -11.57 -1.55 -11.98
N MET A 126 -12.73 -1.37 -11.34
CA MET A 126 -13.96 -0.95 -12.03
C MET A 126 -13.86 0.46 -12.58
N GLU A 127 -13.18 1.37 -11.89
CA GLU A 127 -13.01 2.76 -12.32
C GLU A 127 -11.97 2.90 -13.44
N THR A 128 -10.95 2.05 -13.46
CA THR A 128 -9.79 2.18 -14.36
C THR A 128 -9.81 1.24 -15.56
N CYS A 129 -10.56 0.14 -15.50
CA CYS A 129 -10.70 -0.81 -16.60
C CYS A 129 -11.99 -0.54 -17.39
N HIS A 130 -11.88 -0.30 -18.69
CA HIS A 130 -13.04 -0.08 -19.56
C HIS A 130 -13.61 -1.38 -20.15
N ASP A 131 -12.94 -2.52 -19.95
CA ASP A 131 -13.38 -3.84 -20.43
C ASP A 131 -14.16 -4.60 -19.36
N ASN A 132 -15.48 -4.56 -19.48
CA ASN A 132 -16.41 -5.23 -18.55
C ASN A 132 -16.22 -6.76 -18.48
N ASP A 133 -15.70 -7.38 -19.54
CA ASP A 133 -15.46 -8.82 -19.56
C ASP A 133 -14.22 -9.23 -18.74
N ILE A 134 -13.17 -8.40 -18.70
CA ILE A 134 -11.99 -8.63 -17.83
C ILE A 134 -12.40 -8.45 -16.36
N ILE A 135 -13.19 -7.43 -16.05
CA ILE A 135 -13.70 -7.20 -14.69
C ILE A 135 -14.56 -8.38 -14.21
N ARG A 136 -15.36 -8.98 -15.11
CA ARG A 136 -16.22 -10.13 -14.79
C ARG A 136 -15.41 -11.42 -14.60
N ASP A 137 -14.43 -11.69 -15.46
CA ASP A 137 -13.59 -12.88 -15.37
C ASP A 137 -12.62 -12.79 -14.18
N GLN A 138 -12.07 -11.60 -13.91
CA GLN A 138 -11.32 -11.34 -12.68
C GLN A 138 -12.21 -11.48 -11.44
N ARG A 139 -13.44 -10.92 -11.42
CA ARG A 139 -14.36 -11.19 -10.29
C ARG A 139 -14.59 -12.68 -10.07
N GLN A 140 -14.72 -13.48 -11.12
CA GLN A 140 -14.96 -14.92 -11.02
C GLN A 140 -13.71 -15.68 -10.52
N ALA A 141 -12.52 -15.37 -11.06
CA ALA A 141 -11.25 -15.92 -10.61
C ALA A 141 -10.88 -15.46 -9.18
N HIS A 142 -11.21 -14.22 -8.84
CA HIS A 142 -10.92 -13.59 -7.54
C HIS A 142 -11.90 -14.07 -6.47
N CYS A 143 -13.19 -14.27 -6.78
CA CYS A 143 -14.11 -15.01 -5.92
C CYS A 143 -13.61 -16.44 -5.71
N SER A 144 -13.03 -17.09 -6.72
CA SER A 144 -12.46 -18.44 -6.60
C SER A 144 -11.22 -18.51 -5.72
N LEU A 145 -10.31 -17.53 -5.80
CA LEU A 145 -9.15 -17.40 -4.91
C LEU A 145 -9.56 -16.97 -3.50
N ALA A 146 -10.45 -16.00 -3.35
CA ALA A 146 -11.00 -15.59 -2.05
C ALA A 146 -11.78 -16.73 -1.37
N MET A 147 -12.54 -17.53 -2.14
CA MET A 147 -13.19 -18.76 -1.65
C MET A 147 -12.20 -19.82 -1.21
N ARG A 148 -11.01 -19.91 -1.82
CA ARG A 148 -9.94 -20.84 -1.44
C ARG A 148 -9.18 -20.39 -0.19
N VAL A 149 -9.06 -19.09 0.04
CA VAL A 149 -8.23 -18.52 1.12
C VAL A 149 -9.04 -18.11 2.36
N SER A 150 -10.35 -17.89 2.25
CA SER A 150 -11.22 -17.67 3.41
C SER A 150 -12.70 -18.02 3.11
N PRO A 151 -13.18 -19.20 3.56
CA PRO A 151 -14.58 -19.61 3.41
C PRO A 151 -15.61 -18.64 4.03
N LEU A 152 -15.16 -17.76 4.94
CA LEU A 152 -16.01 -16.81 5.67
C LEU A 152 -16.48 -15.61 4.84
N LEU A 153 -15.81 -15.28 3.72
CA LEU A 153 -16.23 -14.21 2.80
C LEU A 153 -17.52 -14.58 2.04
N VAL A 154 -17.80 -15.88 1.88
CA VAL A 154 -19.00 -16.41 1.21
C VAL A 154 -20.29 -16.02 1.94
N LEU A 155 -20.24 -15.82 3.27
CA LEU A 155 -21.40 -15.45 4.07
C LEU A 155 -21.74 -13.97 4.00
N ARG A 156 -20.79 -13.10 3.64
CA ARG A 156 -20.98 -11.64 3.58
C ARG A 156 -21.35 -11.12 2.18
N LEU A 157 -21.05 -11.90 1.14
CA LEU A 157 -21.30 -11.55 -0.26
C LEU A 157 -22.53 -12.23 -0.88
N LYS A 158 -23.23 -13.12 -0.15
CA LYS A 158 -24.55 -13.57 -0.59
C LYS A 158 -25.51 -12.38 -0.50
N PRO A 159 -26.09 -11.90 -1.62
CA PRO A 159 -27.16 -10.94 -1.55
C PRO A 159 -28.30 -11.55 -0.74
N ALA A 160 -28.90 -10.76 0.15
CA ALA A 160 -30.08 -11.10 0.92
C ALA A 160 -31.34 -11.18 0.02
N HIS A 161 -31.30 -11.99 -1.03
CA HIS A 161 -32.45 -12.32 -1.87
C HIS A 161 -32.60 -13.84 -1.89
N SER A 162 -33.16 -14.38 -0.82
CA SER A 162 -33.95 -15.62 -0.79
C SER A 162 -34.54 -15.81 0.60
N GLN A 163 -35.48 -14.96 0.98
CA GLN A 163 -36.54 -15.33 1.91
C GLN A 163 -37.82 -14.70 1.38
N LEU A 164 -38.73 -15.59 0.97
CA LEU A 164 -40.10 -15.41 0.46
C LEU A 164 -40.25 -15.17 -1.04
#